data_AF-A0A645JI84-F1
#
_entry.id   AF-A0A645JI84-F1
#
_cell.length_a   1.000
_cell.length_b   1.000
_cell.length_c   1.000
_cell.angle_alpha   90.00
_cell.angle_beta   90.00
_cell.angle_gamma   90.00
#
_symmetry.space_group_name_H-M   'P 1'
#
loop_
_entity.id
_entity.type
_entity.pdbx_description
1 polymer ?
#
loop_
_entity_poly.entity_id
_entity_poly.type
_entity_poly.pdbx_seq_one_letter_code
_entity_poly.pdbx_strand_id
1 'polypeptide(L)'
;MKELQRIKSEGDYAAGKELIAKYGVNIDPVLHKEVKERYAALNLKPYGGFINPEIVPVEKDGKIVDYKVEYPADFLKQMREYGKKYSFLKVN
;
A
#
# COMPACT_ATOMS: atom_id res chain seq x y z
N MET A 1 26.01 -3.46 5.25
CA MET A 1 25.12 -4.54 5.73
C MET A 1 25.53 -5.14 7.07
N LYS A 2 26.81 -5.45 7.32
CA LYS A 2 27.25 -6.07 8.59
C LYS A 2 26.85 -5.28 9.86
N GLU A 3 26.95 -3.96 9.83
CA GLU A 3 26.64 -3.13 11.02
C GLU A 3 25.16 -3.08 11.36
N LEU A 4 24.29 -2.89 10.36
CA LEU A 4 22.83 -2.90 10.58
C LEU A 4 22.36 -4.25 11.13
N GLN A 5 22.96 -5.35 10.66
CA GLN A 5 22.66 -6.69 11.17
C GLN A 5 23.12 -6.85 12.63
N ARG A 6 24.33 -6.40 12.99
CA ARG A 6 24.84 -6.43 14.38
C ARG A 6 23.91 -5.68 15.33
N ILE A 7 23.58 -4.42 15.00
CA ILE A 7 22.68 -3.56 15.78
C ILE A 7 21.35 -4.29 16.07
N LYS A 8 20.75 -4.92 15.06
CA LYS A 8 19.51 -5.69 15.21
C LYS A 8 19.69 -6.94 16.08
N SER A 9 20.74 -7.72 15.84
CA SER A 9 20.98 -9.00 16.53
C SER A 9 21.35 -8.82 18.00
N GLU A 10 22.04 -7.74 18.35
CA GLU A 10 22.50 -7.45 19.72
C GLU A 10 21.53 -6.55 20.50
N GLY A 11 20.49 -6.02 19.84
CA GLY A 11 19.52 -5.12 20.47
C GLY A 11 20.11 -3.75 20.83
N ASP A 12 21.10 -3.28 20.07
CA ASP A 12 21.83 -2.03 20.32
C ASP A 12 20.99 -0.80 19.92
N TYR A 13 20.09 -0.40 20.82
CA TYR A 13 19.20 0.73 20.60
C TYR A 13 19.93 2.06 20.35
N ALA A 14 21.03 2.31 21.07
CA ALA A 14 21.75 3.58 20.97
C ALA A 14 22.37 3.76 19.59
N ALA A 15 23.08 2.73 19.08
CA ALA A 15 23.63 2.75 17.74
C ALA A 15 22.53 2.82 16.67
N GLY A 16 21.41 2.10 16.86
CA GLY A 16 20.26 2.18 15.97
C GLY A 16 19.65 3.59 15.90
N LYS A 17 19.47 4.24 17.06
CA LYS A 17 18.95 5.61 17.15
C LYS A 17 19.86 6.61 16.43
N GLU A 18 21.16 6.53 16.66
CA GLU A 18 22.13 7.45 16.03
C GLU A 18 22.13 7.28 14.51
N LEU A 19 22.16 6.03 14.02
CA LEU A 19 22.14 5.73 12.59
C LEU A 19 20.93 6.34 11.89
N ILE A 20 19.74 6.17 12.45
CA ILE A 20 18.50 6.73 11.88
C ILE A 20 18.47 8.25 11.99
N ALA A 21 18.80 8.81 13.15
CA ALA A 21 18.79 10.26 13.35
C ALA A 21 19.75 10.99 12.38
N LYS A 22 20.90 10.38 12.10
CA LYS A 22 21.91 10.96 11.22
C LYS A 22 21.55 10.89 9.74
N TYR A 23 21.02 9.76 9.27
CA TYR A 23 20.86 9.49 7.83
C TYR A 23 19.42 9.33 7.34
N GLY A 24 18.46 9.07 8.22
CA GLY A 24 17.07 8.75 7.86
C GLY A 24 16.06 9.86 8.12
N VAL A 25 16.46 10.98 8.72
CA VAL A 25 15.53 12.04 9.17
C VAL A 25 15.68 13.35 8.41
N ASN A 26 16.91 13.80 8.20
CA ASN A 26 17.16 15.15 7.68
C ASN A 26 17.00 15.20 6.15
N ILE A 27 16.19 16.15 5.67
CA ILE A 27 15.94 16.40 4.25
C ILE A 27 16.47 17.80 3.90
N ASP A 28 17.26 17.90 2.84
CA ASP A 28 17.70 19.20 2.30
C ASP A 28 16.50 19.95 1.70
N PRO A 29 16.14 21.14 2.22
CA PRO A 29 14.96 21.88 1.76
C PRO A 29 15.09 22.43 0.33
N VAL A 30 16.30 22.74 -0.13
CA VAL A 30 16.54 23.25 -1.50
C VAL A 30 16.33 22.12 -2.49
N LEU A 31 16.95 20.96 -2.25
CA LEU A 31 16.78 19.78 -3.10
C LEU A 31 15.32 19.28 -3.07
N HIS A 32 14.69 19.26 -1.89
CA HIS A 32 13.30 18.83 -1.76
C HIS A 32 12.34 19.69 -2.57
N LYS A 33 12.54 21.02 -2.57
CA LYS A 33 11.74 21.94 -3.38
C LYS A 33 11.92 21.65 -4.89
N GLU A 34 13.16 21.50 -5.35
CA GLU A 34 13.45 21.19 -6.75
C GLU A 34 12.77 19.89 -7.21
N VAL A 35 12.90 18.82 -6.42
CA VAL A 35 12.29 17.52 -6.74
C VAL A 35 10.78 17.62 -6.82
N LYS A 36 10.14 18.36 -5.90
CA LYS A 36 8.69 18.59 -5.92
C LYS A 36 8.24 19.35 -7.17
N GLU A 37 8.96 20.38 -7.57
CA GLU A 37 8.63 21.18 -8.77
C GLU A 37 8.74 20.34 -10.04
N ARG A 38 9.84 19.58 -10.18
CA ARG A 38 10.03 18.64 -11.30
C ARG A 38 8.97 17.55 -11.33
N TYR A 39 8.60 17.00 -10.17
CA TYR A 39 7.58 15.97 -10.07
C TYR A 39 6.18 16.51 -10.38
N ALA A 40 5.85 17.73 -9.93
CA ALA A 40 4.56 18.37 -10.20
C ALA A 40 4.31 18.58 -11.70
N ALA A 41 5.35 18.87 -12.47
CA ALA A 41 5.27 19.02 -13.92
C ALA A 41 4.83 17.72 -14.65
N LEU A 42 4.99 16.55 -14.02
CA LEU A 42 4.57 15.26 -14.57
C LEU A 42 3.07 14.97 -14.37
N ASN A 43 2.39 15.72 -13.50
CA ASN A 43 1.00 15.48 -13.11
C ASN A 43 0.71 14.02 -12.65
N LEU A 44 1.71 13.38 -12.03
CA LEU A 44 1.60 12.01 -11.52
C LEU A 44 1.19 11.99 -10.04
N LYS A 45 0.40 11.01 -9.65
CA LYS A 45 0.12 10.76 -8.22
C LYS A 45 1.32 10.05 -7.59
N PRO A 46 1.89 10.56 -6.47
CA PRO A 46 3.09 9.97 -5.85
C PRO A 46 2.82 8.63 -5.15
N TYR A 47 1.55 8.30 -4.97
CA TYR A 47 1.11 7.04 -4.39
C TYR A 47 0.22 6.31 -5.39
N GLY A 48 0.49 5.01 -5.54
CA GLY A 48 -0.35 4.09 -6.29
C GLY A 48 -1.19 3.24 -5.35
N GLY A 49 -2.32 2.75 -5.86
CA GLY A 49 -3.17 1.76 -5.21
C GLY A 49 -3.72 0.80 -6.24
N PHE A 50 -4.16 -0.36 -5.76
CA PHE A 50 -4.79 -1.38 -6.59
C PHE A 50 -6.21 -1.63 -6.08
N ILE A 51 -7.08 -2.07 -6.99
CA ILE A 51 -8.37 -2.66 -6.66
C ILE A 51 -8.33 -4.14 -6.97
N ASN A 52 -9.07 -4.93 -6.20
CA ASN A 52 -9.08 -6.37 -6.36
C ASN A 52 -9.92 -6.78 -7.58
N PRO A 53 -9.66 -7.94 -8.18
CA PRO A 53 -10.62 -8.59 -9.07
C PRO A 53 -11.88 -9.05 -8.31
N GLU A 54 -12.96 -9.25 -9.04
CA GLU A 54 -14.15 -9.96 -8.55
C GLU A 54 -14.11 -11.40 -9.05
N ILE A 55 -14.28 -12.37 -8.13
CA ILE A 55 -14.30 -13.80 -8.46
C ILE A 55 -15.76 -14.25 -8.41
N VAL A 56 -16.31 -14.59 -9.58
CA VAL A 56 -17.74 -14.89 -9.76
C VAL A 56 -17.90 -16.39 -10.06
N PRO A 57 -18.65 -17.15 -9.25
CA PRO A 57 -18.92 -18.56 -9.54
C PRO A 57 -19.75 -18.70 -10.81
N VAL A 58 -19.42 -19.70 -11.64
CA VAL A 58 -20.22 -20.13 -12.78
C VAL A 58 -20.99 -21.38 -12.38
N GLU A 59 -22.32 -21.31 -12.47
CA GLU A 59 -23.21 -22.39 -12.06
C GLU A 59 -23.86 -23.09 -13.26
N LYS A 60 -23.96 -24.43 -13.17
CA LYS A 60 -24.70 -25.28 -14.10
C LYS A 60 -25.47 -26.32 -13.29
N ASP A 61 -26.77 -26.44 -13.53
CA ASP A 61 -27.66 -27.39 -12.85
C ASP A 61 -27.57 -27.31 -11.30
N GLY A 62 -27.46 -26.09 -10.77
CA GLY A 62 -27.33 -25.81 -9.33
C GLY A 62 -25.98 -26.21 -8.71
N LYS A 63 -24.98 -26.52 -9.54
CA LYS A 63 -23.61 -26.83 -9.09
C LYS A 63 -22.64 -25.81 -9.67
N ILE A 64 -21.69 -25.36 -8.84
CA ILE A 64 -20.58 -24.55 -9.30
C ILE A 64 -19.66 -25.43 -10.16
N VAL A 65 -19.37 -24.98 -11.38
CA VAL A 65 -18.56 -25.71 -12.35
C VAL A 65 -17.28 -24.97 -12.75
N ASP A 66 -17.21 -23.66 -12.51
CA ASP A 66 -16.05 -22.82 -12.80
C ASP A 66 -16.10 -21.51 -11.96
N TYR A 67 -15.04 -20.72 -12.03
CA TYR A 67 -14.99 -19.36 -11.50
C TYR A 67 -14.44 -18.39 -12.54
N LYS A 68 -15.23 -17.35 -12.85
CA LYS A 68 -14.79 -16.25 -13.69
C LYS A 68 -14.10 -15.18 -12.85
N VAL A 69 -12.95 -14.72 -13.32
CA VAL A 69 -12.25 -13.56 -12.73
C VAL A 69 -12.59 -12.32 -13.56
N GLU A 70 -13.20 -11.33 -12.91
CA GLU A 70 -13.52 -10.03 -13.52
C GLU A 70 -12.59 -8.96 -12.96
N TYR A 71 -12.14 -8.04 -13.82
CA TYR A 71 -11.20 -6.97 -13.46
C TYR A 71 -11.93 -5.62 -13.44
N PRO A 72 -12.58 -5.24 -12.33
CA PRO A 72 -13.22 -3.94 -12.24
C PRO A 72 -12.16 -2.83 -12.33
N ALA A 73 -12.56 -1.67 -12.84
CA ALA A 73 -11.70 -0.48 -12.97
C ALA A 73 -12.14 0.68 -12.05
N ASP A 74 -13.20 0.49 -11.26
CA ASP A 74 -13.81 1.54 -10.44
C ASP A 74 -13.62 1.28 -8.94
N PHE A 75 -12.77 2.11 -8.33
CA PHE A 75 -12.48 2.09 -6.90
C PHE A 75 -13.72 2.40 -6.04
N LEU A 76 -14.49 3.42 -6.39
CA LEU A 76 -15.64 3.83 -5.58
C LEU A 76 -16.72 2.76 -5.60
N LYS A 77 -16.95 2.14 -6.76
CA LYS A 77 -17.87 1.01 -6.86
C LYS A 77 -17.41 -0.15 -5.97
N GLN A 78 -16.14 -0.56 -6.06
CA GLN A 78 -15.62 -1.66 -5.26
C GLN A 78 -15.75 -1.40 -3.76
N MET A 79 -15.33 -0.23 -3.28
CA MET A 79 -15.40 0.10 -1.86
C MET A 79 -16.84 0.14 -1.33
N ARG A 80 -17.80 0.64 -2.13
CA ARG A 80 -19.22 0.62 -1.76
C ARG A 80 -19.77 -0.80 -1.68
N GLU A 81 -19.44 -1.65 -2.63
CA GLU A 81 -19.86 -3.05 -2.61
C GLU A 81 -19.27 -3.81 -1.42
N TYR A 82 -18.01 -3.55 -1.07
CA TYR A 82 -17.39 -4.13 0.11
C TYR A 82 -18.06 -3.67 1.40
N GLY A 83 -18.39 -2.38 1.50
CA GLY A 83 -19.15 -1.85 2.62
C GLY A 83 -20.52 -2.53 2.78
N LYS A 84 -21.22 -2.83 1.68
CA LYS A 84 -22.52 -3.52 1.73
C LYS A 84 -22.40 -5.01 2.05
N LYS A 85 -21.46 -5.72 1.42
CA LYS A 85 -21.39 -7.19 1.44
C LYS A 85 -20.53 -7.76 2.57
N TYR A 86 -19.50 -7.03 3.00
CA TYR A 86 -18.45 -7.57 3.87
C TYR A 86 -18.21 -6.78 5.16
N SER A 87 -19.01 -5.74 5.45
CA SER A 87 -18.87 -4.93 6.66
C SER A 87 -19.64 -5.54 7.85
N PHE A 88 -19.13 -6.65 8.41
CA PHE A 88 -19.81 -7.38 9.50
C PHE A 88 -19.56 -6.83 10.91
N LEU A 89 -18.60 -5.92 11.07
CA LEU A 89 -18.33 -5.31 12.36
C LEU A 89 -19.42 -4.29 12.71
N LYS A 90 -19.95 -4.39 13.93
CA LYS A 90 -20.94 -3.44 14.45
C LYS A 90 -20.30 -2.07 14.61
N VAL A 91 -21.06 -1.04 14.25
CA VAL A 91 -20.73 0.34 14.62
C VAL A 91 -21.21 0.53 16.06
N ASN A 92 -20.30 0.92 16.95
CA ASN A 92 -20.62 1.27 18.34
C ASN A 92 -21.34 2.62 18.42
#